data_AF-A0A6U2S3D4-F1
#
_entry.id   AF-A0A6U2S3D4-F1
#
_cell.length_a   1.000
_cell.length_b   1.000
_cell.length_c   1.000
_cell.angle_alpha   90.00
_cell.angle_beta   90.00
_cell.angle_gamma   90.00
#
_symmetry.space_group_name_H-M   'P 1'
#
loop_
_entity.id
_entity.type
_entity.pdbx_description
1 polymer ?
#
loop_
_entity_poly.entity_id
_entity_poly.type
_entity_poly.pdbx_seq_one_letter_code
_entity_poly.pdbx_strand_id
1 'polypeptide(L)'
;DQLSKYRVPSDRLEKLRAALKRYEGTHSYHNYTNGKTSDDKSAKRYMMSFIALDPVVDEFGTEWIPTQVVGQSFLLHQIRKMVCMATEVARGATDMDAFESTFTNIKIPTATAPAQGLFLDMSYFDAYNNDKRHQIENPILWHQTDDKSNLAAQRTQEFKEQVVMKHVMAEEAAEANFVKFLFVQEFMFDRKNYSPAENVTE
;
A
#
# COMPACT_ATOMS: atom_id res chain seq x y z
N ASP A 1 17.07 -7.16 -19.04
CA ASP A 1 17.65 -8.50 -18.80
C ASP A 1 18.07 -8.80 -17.35
N GLN A 2 18.49 -7.81 -16.54
CA GLN A 2 18.83 -8.06 -15.12
C GLN A 2 17.60 -8.14 -14.19
N LEU A 3 16.55 -7.34 -14.44
CA LEU A 3 15.34 -7.32 -13.61
C LEU A 3 14.54 -8.63 -13.66
N SER A 4 14.44 -9.25 -14.84
CA SER A 4 13.75 -10.54 -15.02
C SER A 4 14.42 -11.70 -14.28
N LYS A 5 15.71 -11.56 -13.91
CA LYS A 5 16.47 -12.57 -13.16
C LYS A 5 16.44 -12.34 -11.65
N TYR A 6 16.09 -11.13 -11.20
CA TYR A 6 16.02 -10.83 -9.78
C TYR A 6 14.82 -11.56 -9.14
N ARG A 7 15.07 -12.16 -7.99
CA ARG A 7 14.03 -12.71 -7.11
C ARG A 7 14.28 -12.17 -5.72
N VAL A 8 13.22 -11.77 -5.03
CA VAL A 8 13.30 -11.14 -3.72
C VAL A 8 13.92 -12.12 -2.72
N PRO A 9 15.03 -11.76 -2.05
CA PRO A 9 15.56 -12.55 -0.96
C PRO A 9 14.57 -12.61 0.20
N SER A 10 14.53 -13.73 0.93
CA SER A 10 13.61 -13.94 2.04
C SER A 10 13.73 -12.88 3.13
N ASP A 11 14.95 -12.43 3.45
CA ASP A 11 15.17 -11.39 4.45
C ASP A 11 14.54 -10.04 4.05
N ARG A 12 14.55 -9.70 2.76
CA ARG A 12 13.89 -8.48 2.26
C ARG A 12 12.38 -8.61 2.25
N LEU A 13 11.85 -9.78 1.87
CA LEU A 13 10.42 -10.05 1.91
C LEU A 13 9.88 -9.98 3.34
N GLU A 14 10.61 -10.54 4.32
CA GLU A 14 10.22 -10.46 5.73
C GLU A 14 10.31 -9.05 6.28
N LYS A 15 11.31 -8.25 5.88
CA LYS A 15 11.35 -6.81 6.22
C LYS A 15 10.15 -6.05 5.65
N LEU A 16 9.78 -6.32 4.39
CA LEU A 16 8.60 -5.72 3.77
C LEU A 16 7.33 -6.09 4.56
N ARG A 17 7.14 -7.38 4.86
CA ARG A 17 6.01 -7.87 5.65
C ARG A 17 5.94 -7.20 7.03
N ALA A 18 7.08 -7.10 7.72
CA ALA A 18 7.17 -6.43 9.02
C ALA A 18 6.83 -4.94 8.94
N ALA A 19 7.33 -4.22 7.93
CA ALA A 19 7.04 -2.80 7.73
C ALA A 19 5.54 -2.57 7.43
N LEU A 20 4.94 -3.40 6.58
CA LEU A 20 3.51 -3.31 6.27
C LEU A 20 2.65 -3.58 7.50
N LYS A 21 2.99 -4.62 8.27
CA LYS A 21 2.31 -4.97 9.53
C LYS A 21 2.28 -3.79 10.50
N ARG A 22 3.33 -2.97 10.54
CA ARG A 22 3.45 -1.85 11.48
C ARG A 22 2.45 -0.72 11.25
N TYR A 23 1.83 -0.66 10.07
CA TYR A 23 0.73 0.27 9.78
C TYR A 23 -0.59 -0.11 10.47
N GLU A 24 -0.78 -1.38 10.86
CA GLU A 24 -2.02 -1.83 11.50
C GLU A 24 -2.30 -1.05 12.79
N GLY A 25 -3.58 -0.82 13.06
CA GLY A 25 -4.02 0.02 14.17
C GLY A 25 -4.28 1.47 13.78
N THR A 26 -4.40 2.32 14.80
CA THR A 26 -4.72 3.74 14.64
C THR A 26 -3.46 4.59 14.79
N HIS A 27 -3.08 5.29 13.72
CA HIS A 27 -1.92 6.18 13.69
C HIS A 27 -2.24 7.54 13.08
N SER A 28 -1.36 8.53 13.28
CA SER A 28 -1.42 9.81 12.58
C SER A 28 -0.71 9.71 11.23
N TYR A 29 -1.45 9.76 10.13
CA TYR A 29 -0.92 9.60 8.77
C TYR A 29 -0.54 10.93 8.09
N HIS A 30 -0.20 11.95 8.87
CA HIS A 30 0.12 13.29 8.37
C HIS A 30 1.37 13.36 7.47
N ASN A 31 2.33 12.44 7.63
CA ASN A 31 3.47 12.30 6.70
C ASN A 31 3.12 11.55 5.40
N TYR A 32 2.05 10.77 5.44
CA TYR A 32 1.53 10.00 4.32
C TYR A 32 0.50 10.78 3.49
N THR A 33 0.39 12.09 3.66
CA THR A 33 -0.41 12.94 2.78
C THR A 33 0.15 14.35 2.72
N ASN A 34 -0.38 15.18 1.84
CA ASN A 34 0.01 16.58 1.71
C ASN A 34 -0.99 17.47 2.47
N GLY A 35 -0.52 18.59 3.01
CA GLY A 35 -1.38 19.58 3.68
C GLY A 35 -1.90 19.17 5.07
N LYS A 36 -1.29 18.17 5.71
CA LYS A 36 -1.58 17.76 7.09
C LYS A 36 -0.36 17.95 7.99
N THR A 37 -0.61 18.49 9.18
CA THR A 37 0.35 18.60 10.29
C THR A 37 0.15 17.44 11.27
N SER A 38 1.13 17.22 12.14
CA SER A 38 1.11 16.10 13.10
C SER A 38 -0.01 16.19 14.14
N ASP A 39 -0.45 17.41 14.47
CA ASP A 39 -1.52 17.72 15.42
C ASP A 39 -2.93 17.66 14.80
N ASP A 40 -3.04 17.59 13.47
CA ASP A 40 -4.34 17.48 12.79
C ASP A 40 -5.01 16.12 13.09
N LYS A 41 -6.03 16.15 13.95
CA LYS A 41 -6.81 14.95 14.33
C LYS A 41 -7.44 14.25 13.14
N SER A 42 -7.73 14.95 12.05
CA SER A 42 -8.29 14.38 10.83
C SER A 42 -7.25 13.65 9.98
N ALA A 43 -5.97 13.65 10.36
CA ALA A 43 -4.94 12.78 9.79
C ALA A 43 -4.94 11.37 10.40
N LYS A 44 -5.69 11.13 11.49
CA LYS A 44 -5.78 9.80 12.10
C LYS A 44 -6.56 8.83 11.22
N ARG A 45 -5.99 7.65 10.98
CA ARG A 45 -6.65 6.57 10.23
C ARG A 45 -6.42 5.25 10.94
N TYR A 46 -7.39 4.35 10.77
CA TYR A 46 -7.34 2.98 11.28
C TYR A 46 -7.12 2.01 10.12
N MET A 47 -5.97 1.34 10.13
CA MET A 47 -5.65 0.27 9.19
C MET A 47 -5.99 -1.05 9.87
N MET A 48 -6.86 -1.83 9.22
CA MET A 48 -7.32 -3.13 9.73
C MET A 48 -6.32 -4.23 9.40
N SER A 49 -5.77 -4.21 8.18
CA SER A 49 -4.73 -5.13 7.75
C SER A 49 -3.89 -4.49 6.64
N PHE A 50 -2.61 -4.84 6.61
CA PHE A 50 -1.75 -4.55 5.46
C PHE A 50 -0.71 -5.67 5.31
N ILE A 51 -0.87 -6.48 4.26
CA ILE A 51 -0.10 -7.72 4.07
C ILE A 51 0.54 -7.77 2.69
N ALA A 52 1.75 -8.32 2.61
CA ALA A 52 2.36 -8.78 1.37
C ALA A 52 2.13 -10.29 1.24
N LEU A 53 1.51 -10.69 0.13
CA LEU A 53 1.31 -12.09 -0.24
C LEU A 53 2.62 -12.71 -0.73
N ASP A 54 2.60 -14.01 -1.00
CA ASP A 54 3.75 -14.69 -1.58
C ASP A 54 4.05 -14.16 -2.99
N PRO A 55 5.35 -14.08 -3.37
CA PRO A 55 5.72 -13.61 -4.70
C PRO A 55 5.16 -14.50 -5.80
N VAL A 56 4.73 -13.88 -6.90
CA VAL A 56 4.24 -14.57 -8.10
C VAL A 56 5.05 -14.10 -9.31
N VAL A 57 5.30 -15.00 -10.26
CA VAL A 57 6.03 -14.67 -11.49
C VAL A 57 5.04 -14.64 -12.65
N ASP A 58 5.06 -13.54 -13.42
CA ASP A 58 4.22 -13.39 -14.60
C ASP A 58 4.80 -14.07 -15.85
N GLU A 59 4.06 -14.01 -16.95
CA GLU A 59 4.48 -14.57 -18.25
C GLU A 59 5.70 -13.88 -18.86
N PHE A 60 6.03 -12.66 -18.40
CA PHE A 60 7.21 -11.90 -18.82
C PHE A 60 8.45 -12.21 -17.96
N GLY A 61 8.31 -13.07 -16.94
CA GLY A 61 9.37 -13.46 -16.02
C GLY A 61 9.61 -12.46 -14.88
N THR A 62 8.77 -11.44 -14.74
CA THR A 62 8.82 -10.45 -13.67
C THR A 62 8.20 -11.04 -12.41
N GLU A 63 8.90 -10.89 -11.29
CA GLU A 63 8.37 -11.27 -9.98
C GLU A 63 7.59 -10.10 -9.36
N TRP A 64 6.36 -10.39 -8.95
CA TRP A 64 5.43 -9.47 -8.32
C TRP A 64 5.22 -9.87 -6.86
N ILE A 65 5.07 -8.88 -5.98
CA ILE A 65 4.67 -9.09 -4.58
C ILE A 65 3.30 -8.43 -4.40
N PRO A 66 2.20 -9.19 -4.57
CA PRO A 66 0.86 -8.64 -4.37
C PRO A 66 0.71 -8.16 -2.94
N THR A 67 0.22 -6.94 -2.76
CA THR A 67 0.06 -6.34 -1.43
C THR A 67 -1.40 -5.92 -1.26
N GLN A 68 -2.01 -6.31 -0.14
CA GLN A 68 -3.41 -6.03 0.17
C GLN A 68 -3.51 -5.16 1.41
N VAL A 69 -4.28 -4.08 1.32
CA VAL A 69 -4.55 -3.16 2.43
C VAL A 69 -6.05 -3.05 2.66
N VAL A 70 -6.47 -3.17 3.92
CA VAL A 70 -7.84 -2.92 4.36
C VAL A 70 -7.78 -1.84 5.43
N GLY A 71 -8.50 -0.74 5.20
CA GLY A 71 -8.57 0.39 6.12
C GLY A 71 -9.98 0.97 6.13
N GLN A 72 -10.34 1.64 7.23
CA GLN A 72 -11.64 2.30 7.35
C GLN A 72 -11.79 3.46 6.37
N SER A 73 -10.70 4.19 6.13
CA SER A 73 -10.63 5.28 5.15
C SER A 73 -9.17 5.57 4.83
N PHE A 74 -8.94 6.28 3.73
CA PHE A 74 -7.61 6.68 3.28
C PHE A 74 -7.58 8.19 2.99
N LEU A 75 -6.46 8.84 3.28
CA LEU A 75 -6.13 10.19 2.86
C LEU A 75 -5.61 10.18 1.41
N LEU A 76 -5.60 11.34 0.77
CA LEU A 76 -5.03 11.49 -0.57
C LEU A 76 -3.56 11.03 -0.58
N HIS A 77 -3.22 10.17 -1.54
CA HIS A 77 -1.90 9.55 -1.73
C HIS A 77 -1.39 8.64 -0.60
N GLN A 78 -2.18 8.39 0.44
CA GLN A 78 -1.75 7.63 1.62
C GLN A 78 -1.15 6.27 1.29
N ILE A 79 -1.90 5.44 0.57
CA ILE A 79 -1.45 4.07 0.25
C ILE A 79 -0.14 4.10 -0.54
N ARG A 80 -0.02 4.99 -1.54
CA ARG A 80 1.19 5.13 -2.38
C ARG A 80 2.41 5.55 -1.56
N LYS A 81 2.24 6.44 -0.59
CA LYS A 81 3.32 6.84 0.33
C LYS A 81 3.66 5.73 1.32
N MET A 82 2.66 4.98 1.81
CA MET A 82 2.88 3.84 2.70
C MET A 82 3.69 2.72 2.03
N VAL A 83 3.34 2.39 0.78
CA VAL A 83 4.07 1.39 -0.03
C VAL A 83 5.50 1.84 -0.29
N CYS A 84 5.72 3.12 -0.62
CA CYS A 84 7.07 3.66 -0.76
C CYS A 84 7.89 3.44 0.51
N MET A 85 7.43 3.95 1.65
CA MET A 85 8.16 3.83 2.92
C MET A 85 8.43 2.36 3.32
N ALA A 86 7.48 1.45 3.11
CA ALA A 86 7.70 0.02 3.38
C ALA A 86 8.75 -0.61 2.45
N THR A 87 8.79 -0.18 1.18
CA THR A 87 9.81 -0.60 0.21
C THR A 87 11.20 -0.08 0.60
N GLU A 88 11.27 1.14 1.12
CA GLU A 88 12.50 1.76 1.63
C GLU A 88 13.09 1.00 2.83
N VAL A 89 12.23 0.56 3.77
CA VAL A 89 12.65 -0.32 4.87
C VAL A 89 13.16 -1.66 4.33
N ALA A 90 12.42 -2.27 3.41
CA ALA A 90 12.77 -3.58 2.85
C ALA A 90 14.12 -3.58 2.12
N ARG A 91 14.45 -2.50 1.40
CA ARG A 91 15.74 -2.34 0.70
C ARG A 91 16.87 -1.82 1.60
N GLY A 92 16.58 -1.49 2.86
CA GLY A 92 17.55 -0.99 3.85
C GLY A 92 18.00 0.45 3.61
N ALA A 93 17.17 1.26 2.95
CA ALA A 93 17.41 2.69 2.79
C ALA A 93 16.98 3.51 4.02
N THR A 94 16.06 2.97 4.81
CA THR A 94 15.67 3.48 6.13
C THR A 94 15.51 2.32 7.11
N ASP A 95 15.61 2.60 8.40
CA ASP A 95 15.34 1.63 9.46
C ASP A 95 13.91 1.73 9.98
N MET A 96 13.54 0.79 10.85
CA MET A 96 12.21 0.72 11.45
C MET A 96 11.96 1.86 12.44
N ASP A 97 13.01 2.41 13.08
CA ASP A 97 12.87 3.50 14.04
C ASP A 97 12.47 4.80 13.33
N ALA A 98 13.14 5.12 12.21
CA ALA A 98 12.77 6.21 11.34
C ALA A 98 11.37 6.02 10.76
N PHE A 99 11.01 4.80 10.34
CA PHE A 99 9.64 4.46 9.94
C PHE A 99 8.62 4.80 11.04
N GLU A 100 8.85 4.37 12.27
CA GLU A 100 7.92 4.58 13.39
C GLU A 100 7.79 6.05 13.76
N SER A 101 8.88 6.81 13.63
CA SER A 101 8.90 8.25 13.87
C SER A 101 7.98 9.02 12.91
N THR A 102 7.62 8.46 11.75
CA THR A 102 6.67 9.08 10.80
C THR A 102 5.25 9.27 11.38
N PHE A 103 4.88 8.55 12.43
CA PHE A 103 3.59 8.70 13.11
C PHE A 103 3.61 9.67 14.30
N THR A 104 4.79 10.21 14.62
CA THR A 104 5.00 11.12 15.77
C THR A 104 4.76 12.58 15.36
N ASN A 105 5.34 13.54 16.08
CA ASN A 105 5.30 14.96 15.74
C ASN A 105 6.38 15.39 14.74
N ILE A 106 7.22 14.47 14.27
CA ILE A 106 8.32 14.76 13.35
C ILE A 106 7.81 14.75 11.91
N LYS A 107 8.18 15.76 11.12
CA LYS A 107 7.91 15.79 9.68
C LYS A 107 8.99 14.99 8.94
N ILE A 108 8.56 13.94 8.23
CA ILE A 108 9.44 13.13 7.39
C ILE A 108 8.92 13.16 5.96
N PRO A 109 9.72 13.60 4.98
CA PRO A 109 9.30 13.62 3.58
C PRO A 109 9.17 12.18 3.06
N THR A 110 7.93 11.73 2.84
CA THR A 110 7.66 10.44 2.19
C THR A 110 7.35 10.66 0.70
N ALA A 111 8.12 10.01 -0.17
CA ALA A 111 7.87 10.00 -1.61
C ALA A 111 6.59 9.20 -1.94
N THR A 112 6.02 9.48 -3.11
CA THR A 112 4.77 8.86 -3.56
C THR A 112 5.10 7.83 -4.63
N ALA A 113 4.90 6.54 -4.35
CA ALA A 113 5.08 5.47 -5.33
C ALA A 113 4.19 5.68 -6.57
N PRO A 114 4.50 5.10 -7.75
CA PRO A 114 3.64 5.20 -8.93
C PRO A 114 2.21 4.69 -8.69
N ALA A 115 1.23 5.15 -9.48
CA ALA A 115 -0.18 4.82 -9.28
C ALA A 115 -0.61 3.52 -9.98
N GLN A 116 0.16 3.06 -10.97
CA GLN A 116 -0.18 2.01 -11.92
C GLN A 116 -0.53 0.69 -11.25
N GLY A 117 0.16 0.32 -10.16
CA GLY A 117 -0.12 -0.92 -9.43
C GLY A 117 -1.25 -0.82 -8.41
N LEU A 118 -1.87 0.36 -8.22
CA LEU A 118 -2.90 0.58 -7.21
C LEU A 118 -4.30 0.62 -7.84
N PHE A 119 -5.15 -0.30 -7.41
CA PHE A 119 -6.57 -0.34 -7.77
C PHE A 119 -7.41 -0.61 -6.52
N LEU A 120 -8.66 -0.15 -6.55
CA LEU A 120 -9.63 -0.47 -5.50
C LEU A 120 -10.18 -1.87 -5.76
N ASP A 121 -9.89 -2.80 -4.84
CA ASP A 121 -10.34 -4.19 -4.96
C ASP A 121 -11.82 -4.32 -4.58
N MET A 122 -12.17 -3.96 -3.34
CA MET A 122 -13.53 -4.08 -2.81
C MET A 122 -13.87 -2.97 -1.81
N SER A 123 -15.16 -2.67 -1.69
CA SER A 123 -15.73 -1.89 -0.59
C SER A 123 -16.52 -2.81 0.34
N TYR A 124 -16.29 -2.65 1.64
CA TYR A 124 -16.92 -3.43 2.69
C TYR A 124 -18.06 -2.65 3.34
N PHE A 125 -19.23 -3.28 3.45
CA PHE A 125 -20.45 -2.67 4.00
C PHE A 125 -20.86 -3.29 5.33
N ASP A 126 -19.97 -4.00 6.01
CA ASP A 126 -20.25 -4.68 7.28
C ASP A 126 -20.82 -3.74 8.34
N ALA A 127 -20.32 -2.50 8.44
CA ALA A 127 -20.85 -1.52 9.39
C ALA A 127 -22.30 -1.12 9.07
N TYR A 128 -22.65 -1.04 7.79
CA TYR A 128 -24.02 -0.77 7.33
C TYR A 128 -24.93 -1.99 7.55
N ASN A 129 -24.46 -3.18 7.17
CA ASN A 129 -25.21 -4.43 7.29
C ASN A 129 -25.52 -4.79 8.76
N ASN A 130 -24.63 -4.42 9.69
CA ASN A 130 -24.77 -4.70 11.12
C ASN A 130 -25.43 -3.55 11.91
N ASP A 131 -25.94 -2.51 11.24
CA ASP A 131 -26.56 -1.38 11.93
C ASP A 131 -27.92 -1.76 12.51
N LYS A 132 -27.96 -2.01 13.83
CA LYS A 132 -29.17 -2.41 14.57
C LYS A 132 -30.30 -1.36 14.53
N ARG A 133 -30.02 -0.12 14.13
CA ARG A 133 -31.04 0.93 13.97
C ARG A 133 -31.90 0.71 12.72
N HIS A 134 -31.38 -0.05 11.76
CA HIS A 134 -32.06 -0.37 10.52
C HIS A 134 -32.22 -1.89 10.45
N GLN A 135 -33.45 -2.39 10.37
CA GLN A 135 -33.68 -3.80 10.05
C GLN A 135 -33.39 -3.97 8.56
N ILE A 136 -32.12 -4.21 8.22
CA ILE A 136 -31.65 -4.38 6.85
C ILE A 136 -32.15 -5.72 6.34
N GLU A 137 -33.20 -5.70 5.52
CA GLU A 137 -33.76 -6.93 4.92
C GLU A 137 -32.82 -7.55 3.87
N ASN A 138 -32.08 -6.72 3.13
CA ASN A 138 -31.21 -7.13 2.04
C ASN A 138 -29.77 -6.60 2.27
N PRO A 139 -28.90 -7.35 2.96
CA PRO A 139 -27.53 -6.93 3.21
C PRO A 139 -26.70 -6.89 1.92
N ILE A 140 -25.74 -5.97 1.86
CA ILE A 140 -24.81 -5.83 0.73
C ILE A 140 -23.63 -6.76 0.96
N LEU A 141 -23.61 -7.90 0.27
CA LEU A 141 -22.65 -9.00 0.49
C LEU A 141 -21.81 -9.34 -0.75
N TRP A 142 -21.49 -8.35 -1.59
CA TRP A 142 -20.83 -8.58 -2.88
C TRP A 142 -19.40 -9.13 -2.75
N HIS A 143 -18.79 -9.04 -1.58
CA HIS A 143 -17.46 -9.58 -1.29
C HIS A 143 -17.48 -11.06 -0.87
N GLN A 144 -18.65 -11.68 -0.67
CA GLN A 144 -18.74 -13.08 -0.24
C GLN A 144 -18.47 -14.03 -1.41
N THR A 145 -17.34 -14.72 -1.35
CA THR A 145 -16.89 -15.65 -2.40
C THR A 145 -17.34 -17.10 -2.18
N ASP A 146 -17.76 -17.44 -0.96
CA ASP A 146 -18.15 -18.82 -0.60
C ASP A 146 -19.47 -19.24 -1.27
N ASP A 147 -20.31 -18.26 -1.61
CA ASP A 147 -21.54 -18.46 -2.34
C ASP A 147 -21.29 -18.41 -3.85
N LYS A 148 -21.34 -19.59 -4.50
CA LYS A 148 -21.22 -19.72 -5.97
C LYS A 148 -22.41 -19.13 -6.73
N SER A 149 -23.47 -18.67 -6.06
CA SER A 149 -24.55 -17.91 -6.71
C SER A 149 -24.28 -16.40 -6.70
N ASN A 150 -23.26 -15.93 -5.96
CA ASN A 150 -22.90 -14.52 -5.90
C ASN A 150 -22.20 -14.06 -7.19
N LEU A 151 -23.02 -13.68 -8.17
CA LEU A 151 -22.54 -13.20 -9.48
C LEU A 151 -21.70 -11.92 -9.38
N ALA A 152 -21.90 -11.10 -8.34
CA ALA A 152 -21.10 -9.88 -8.15
C ALA A 152 -19.65 -10.20 -7.76
N ALA A 153 -19.47 -11.15 -6.83
CA ALA A 153 -18.14 -11.64 -6.45
C ALA A 153 -17.40 -12.26 -7.66
N GLN A 154 -18.10 -13.09 -8.44
CA GLN A 154 -17.54 -13.73 -9.63
C GLN A 154 -17.12 -12.71 -10.68
N ARG A 155 -18.01 -11.78 -11.06
CA ARG A 155 -17.71 -10.75 -12.05
C ARG A 155 -16.53 -9.86 -11.62
N THR A 156 -16.44 -9.55 -10.33
CA THR A 156 -15.33 -8.74 -9.79
C THR A 156 -14.02 -9.50 -9.88
N GLN A 157 -14.00 -10.78 -9.49
CA GLN A 157 -12.82 -11.62 -9.59
C GLN A 157 -12.36 -11.79 -11.04
N GLU A 158 -13.29 -12.11 -11.95
CA GLU A 158 -13.00 -12.24 -13.38
C GLU A 158 -12.46 -10.94 -13.97
N PHE A 159 -13.07 -9.79 -13.65
CA PHE A 159 -12.60 -8.50 -14.14
C PHE A 159 -11.21 -8.14 -13.60
N LYS A 160 -10.96 -8.41 -12.31
CA LYS A 160 -9.65 -8.20 -11.68
C LYS A 160 -8.57 -9.00 -12.39
N GLU A 161 -8.78 -10.31 -12.57
CA GLU A 161 -7.78 -11.21 -13.16
C GLU A 161 -7.61 -10.99 -14.67
N GLN A 162 -8.72 -10.88 -15.40
CA GLN A 162 -8.70 -10.88 -16.87
C GLN A 162 -8.47 -9.49 -17.47
N VAL A 163 -8.70 -8.42 -16.72
CA VAL A 163 -8.57 -7.04 -17.21
C VAL A 163 -7.55 -6.27 -16.39
N VAL A 164 -7.78 -6.08 -15.09
CA VAL A 164 -6.96 -5.17 -14.27
C VAL A 164 -5.52 -5.67 -14.16
N MET A 165 -5.32 -6.93 -13.75
CA MET A 165 -3.97 -7.48 -13.56
C MET A 165 -3.19 -7.52 -14.87
N LYS A 166 -3.82 -7.95 -15.96
CA LYS A 166 -3.18 -7.97 -17.28
C LYS A 166 -2.78 -6.58 -17.75
N HIS A 167 -3.62 -5.57 -17.51
CA HIS A 167 -3.30 -4.19 -17.85
C HIS A 167 -2.09 -3.67 -17.06
N VAL A 168 -2.09 -3.87 -15.73
CA VAL A 168 -0.98 -3.47 -14.85
C VAL A 168 0.34 -4.13 -15.27
N MET A 169 0.31 -5.44 -15.53
CA MET A 169 1.49 -6.20 -15.93
C MET A 169 2.02 -5.75 -17.31
N ALA A 170 1.12 -5.56 -18.28
CA ALA A 170 1.51 -5.09 -19.61
C ALA A 170 2.07 -3.66 -19.59
N GLU A 171 1.48 -2.76 -18.79
CA GLU A 171 1.98 -1.40 -18.64
C GLU A 171 3.36 -1.38 -17.97
N GLU A 172 3.57 -2.17 -16.90
CA GLU A 172 4.89 -2.22 -16.25
C GLU A 172 5.96 -2.86 -17.16
N ALA A 173 5.59 -3.87 -17.96
CA ALA A 173 6.49 -4.45 -18.95
C ALA A 173 6.91 -3.44 -20.04
N ALA A 174 6.01 -2.54 -20.43
CA ALA A 174 6.28 -1.51 -21.44
C ALA A 174 7.03 -0.30 -20.88
N GLU A 175 6.62 0.18 -19.71
CA GLU A 175 7.04 1.48 -19.18
C GLU A 175 8.01 1.39 -18.00
N ALA A 176 8.07 0.26 -17.29
CA ALA A 176 8.92 0.07 -16.11
C ALA A 176 8.77 1.22 -15.09
N ASN A 177 7.53 1.65 -14.82
CA ASN A 177 7.24 2.84 -14.03
C ASN A 177 7.76 2.71 -12.60
N PHE A 178 7.61 1.54 -11.99
CA PHE A 178 8.09 1.30 -10.64
C PHE A 178 9.62 1.26 -10.58
N VAL A 179 10.26 0.67 -11.59
CA VAL A 179 11.73 0.64 -11.71
C VAL A 179 12.30 2.04 -11.88
N LYS A 180 11.73 2.84 -12.80
CA LYS A 180 12.11 4.25 -13.00
C LYS A 180 11.98 5.03 -11.70
N PHE A 181 10.90 4.82 -10.95
CA PHE A 181 10.70 5.41 -9.64
C PHE A 181 11.77 5.01 -8.63
N LEU A 182 12.09 3.71 -8.50
CA LEU A 182 13.13 3.23 -7.59
C LEU A 182 14.50 3.79 -7.93
N PHE A 183 14.85 3.84 -9.22
CA PHE A 183 16.08 4.47 -9.68
C PHE A 183 16.13 5.94 -9.25
N VAL A 184 15.06 6.69 -9.44
CA VAL A 184 14.98 8.08 -8.96
C VAL A 184 15.11 8.16 -7.44
N GLN A 185 14.49 7.26 -6.67
CA GLN A 185 14.62 7.24 -5.22
C GLN A 185 16.06 6.99 -4.77
N GLU A 186 16.77 6.08 -5.43
CA GLU A 186 18.16 5.75 -5.11
C GLU A 186 19.13 6.88 -5.47
N PHE A 187 18.97 7.50 -6.64
CA PHE A 187 19.90 8.52 -7.12
C PHE A 187 19.63 9.93 -6.60
N MET A 188 18.36 10.32 -6.43
CA MET A 188 18.03 11.69 -5.99
C MET A 188 18.00 11.86 -4.49
N PHE A 189 17.63 10.82 -3.74
CA PHE A 189 17.32 11.01 -2.31
C PHE A 189 18.40 10.51 -1.36
N ASP A 190 19.32 9.63 -1.78
CA ASP A 190 20.40 9.02 -0.97
C ASP A 190 19.91 8.52 0.43
N ARG A 191 20.74 7.81 1.21
CA ARG A 191 20.32 7.26 2.52
C ARG A 191 19.94 8.30 3.58
N LYS A 192 20.13 9.60 3.32
CA LYS A 192 20.06 10.67 4.34
C LYS A 192 18.67 11.32 4.54
N ASN A 193 17.72 11.16 3.61
CA ASN A 193 16.47 11.93 3.63
C ASN A 193 15.33 11.35 4.49
N TYR A 194 15.46 10.12 5.01
CA TYR A 194 14.52 9.57 5.99
C TYR A 194 14.91 9.91 7.43
N SER A 195 15.98 10.68 7.62
CA SER A 195 16.30 11.25 8.94
C SER A 195 15.29 12.36 9.28
N PRO A 196 14.93 12.54 10.56
CA PRO A 196 14.15 13.68 11.02
C PRO A 196 14.70 14.98 10.44
N ALA A 197 13.85 15.81 9.84
CA ALA A 197 14.25 17.17 9.49
C ALA A 197 14.62 17.91 10.77
N GLU A 198 15.79 18.53 10.83
CA GLU A 198 16.13 19.43 11.94
C GLU A 198 15.02 20.48 12.06
N ASN A 199 14.48 20.66 13.27
CA ASN A 199 13.50 21.70 13.53
C ASN A 199 14.11 23.03 13.09
N VAL A 200 13.65 23.56 11.95
CA VAL A 200 13.91 24.96 11.60
C VAL A 200 13.06 25.76 12.57
N THR A 201 13.67 26.14 13.68
CA THR A 201 13.16 27.21 14.54
C THR A 201 13.08 28.47 13.69
N GLU A 202 11.86 28.89 13.36
CA GLU A 202 11.59 30.30 13.05
C GLU A 202 11.76 31.15 14.31
#